data_AF-J9VWV9-F1
#
_entry.id   AF-J9VWV9-F1
#
_cell.length_a   1.000
_cell.length_b   1.000
_cell.length_c   1.000
_cell.angle_alpha   90.00
_cell.angle_beta   90.00
_cell.angle_gamma   90.00
#
_symmetry.space_group_name_H-M   'P 1'
#
loop_
_entity.id
_entity.type
_entity.pdbx_description
1 polymer ?
#
loop_
_entity_poly.entity_id
_entity_poly.type
_entity_poly.pdbx_seq_one_letter_code
_entity_poly.pdbx_strand_id
1 'polypeptide(L)'
;MSSQSPSPFPETSAGTSLQPVESANNSQWSFAPPPLPPRPPPGVHRKPVPAMRDNDLHGQPLQRHSMSPPPPVPPRPVADIAAPPAIYTTVHNTAAQSSLPPPPPPPGLMDEKKNASQPPPGKKRGCYPSTRRGRLWFWGLIALTILAIVVIVAVCASVIPKNNSSSDATTTSSPGKSYHGGHPLSIAEGGVDIGQPGDIAVFGKNSTDHFVMTTNRSIVVTRLDPVVFPGSIGAHVHRVHGSSYFTQNLTSATEMQKLANCTTTVVQDDLSAYWVAGLYYRYPNGSLASVRLDRTSLYYFQKAPTGVPIYPFPDNYNIIAGNPYRRAINTSDPTHTSKWFQCYRGGGNDLRSYGFPKSPCSGGLVQAIQFPSCWDGVYAEDGDYSTHVAYPTDDTNGYYCPPDFPKKFITVQFETVFAVYDFPYNGNDKITWVLSNGDTSGYGIHADFMNGWKPETLEAVLNDCRYLNATSEDPIADDPPNCPALNKSINMDITYSCRLQTPIVNEAVGEHALLQYLPGCNALWSGNTSKPPCPSGHIDGGDLDLVSPSVWYREEPYISP
;
A
#
# COMPACT_ATOMS: atom_id res chain seq x y z
N MET A 1 -47.78 -48.67 9.35
CA MET A 1 -46.72 -49.30 8.55
C MET A 1 -45.40 -48.74 9.09
N SER A 2 -44.91 -49.17 10.26
CA SER A 2 -44.21 -50.44 10.59
C SER A 2 -43.02 -50.63 9.63
N SER A 3 -41.74 -50.47 9.96
CA SER A 3 -40.86 -50.89 11.08
C SER A 3 -39.75 -51.78 10.51
N GLN A 4 -38.49 -51.58 10.93
CA GLN A 4 -37.48 -52.59 11.34
C GLN A 4 -36.05 -52.34 10.81
N SER A 5 -35.11 -52.26 11.75
CA SER A 5 -33.69 -52.67 11.65
C SER A 5 -33.58 -54.20 11.75
N PRO A 6 -32.43 -54.84 11.41
CA PRO A 6 -31.38 -55.10 12.43
C PRO A 6 -29.91 -55.22 11.91
N SER A 7 -28.95 -55.22 12.85
CA SER A 7 -27.50 -55.61 12.72
C SER A 7 -27.31 -57.16 12.69
N PRO A 8 -26.11 -57.85 12.68
CA PRO A 8 -24.78 -57.53 13.27
C PRO A 8 -23.49 -58.03 12.52
N PHE A 9 -22.32 -57.85 13.19
CA PHE A 9 -20.91 -58.18 12.88
C PHE A 9 -20.57 -59.67 12.57
N PRO A 10 -19.30 -59.97 12.17
CA PRO A 10 -18.37 -60.57 13.15
C PRO A 10 -16.90 -60.06 13.12
N GLU A 11 -16.25 -60.17 14.29
CA GLU A 11 -14.80 -60.06 14.54
C GLU A 11 -14.04 -61.33 14.13
N THR A 12 -12.74 -61.19 13.81
CA THR A 12 -11.74 -62.23 14.11
C THR A 12 -10.44 -61.57 14.57
N SER A 13 -9.91 -62.08 15.68
CA SER A 13 -8.70 -61.70 16.37
C SER A 13 -7.60 -62.76 16.15
N ALA A 14 -6.34 -62.33 16.07
CA ALA A 14 -5.19 -63.15 16.40
C ALA A 14 -4.05 -62.22 16.87
N GLY A 15 -3.66 -62.35 18.13
CA GLY A 15 -2.57 -61.62 18.76
C GLY A 15 -1.28 -62.43 18.87
N THR A 16 -0.44 -61.99 19.82
CA THR A 16 0.91 -62.44 20.23
C THR A 16 2.03 -61.95 19.29
N SER A 17 3.13 -61.34 19.74
CA SER A 17 3.86 -61.43 21.01
C SER A 17 4.77 -60.21 21.17
N LEU A 18 4.80 -59.63 22.38
CA LEU A 18 5.86 -58.74 22.85
C LEU A 18 6.78 -59.58 23.75
N GLN A 19 8.09 -59.42 23.61
CA GLN A 19 9.10 -59.46 24.69
C GLN A 19 10.40 -58.75 24.23
N PRO A 20 11.22 -58.23 25.16
CA PRO A 20 11.99 -56.99 25.05
C PRO A 20 13.51 -57.21 24.91
N VAL A 21 14.31 -56.15 25.17
CA VAL A 21 15.81 -56.05 25.23
C VAL A 21 16.37 -55.42 23.94
N GLU A 22 17.15 -54.32 23.90
CA GLU A 22 18.15 -53.79 24.83
C GLU A 22 18.36 -52.28 24.60
N SER A 23 18.72 -51.56 25.67
CA SER A 23 19.16 -50.16 25.68
C SER A 23 20.59 -50.00 25.16
N ALA A 24 20.83 -49.12 24.18
CA ALA A 24 22.10 -48.40 24.03
C ALA A 24 21.99 -47.18 23.09
N ASN A 25 22.55 -46.06 23.57
CA ASN A 25 22.97 -44.84 22.88
C ASN A 25 21.93 -43.80 22.45
N ASN A 26 21.63 -42.99 23.45
CA ASN A 26 21.34 -41.56 23.37
C ASN A 26 22.36 -40.82 22.46
N SER A 27 21.94 -40.43 21.25
CA SER A 27 22.56 -39.33 20.52
C SER A 27 21.46 -38.39 20.05
N GLN A 28 21.17 -37.38 20.88
CA GLN A 28 20.43 -36.20 20.45
C GLN A 28 21.27 -35.48 19.38
N TRP A 29 20.83 -35.55 18.13
CA TRP A 29 21.31 -34.64 17.09
C TRP A 29 20.49 -33.36 17.16
N SER A 30 20.82 -32.49 18.11
CA SER A 30 20.40 -31.10 18.07
C SER A 30 21.22 -30.39 16.99
N PHE A 31 20.67 -30.29 15.79
CA PHE A 31 21.31 -29.53 14.71
C PHE A 31 21.05 -28.05 14.94
N ALA A 32 22.06 -27.33 15.43
CA ALA A 32 22.06 -25.88 15.47
C ALA A 32 22.27 -25.35 14.03
N PRO A 33 21.54 -24.30 13.60
CA PRO A 33 21.80 -23.64 12.32
C PRO A 33 23.25 -23.14 12.26
N PRO A 34 23.86 -23.07 11.06
CA PRO A 34 25.23 -22.56 10.92
C PRO A 34 25.34 -21.14 11.49
N PRO A 35 26.42 -20.82 12.22
CA PRO A 35 26.61 -19.48 12.76
C PRO A 35 26.69 -18.48 11.62
N LEU A 36 25.97 -17.37 11.78
CA LEU A 36 26.13 -16.17 10.95
C LEU A 36 27.62 -15.78 10.90
N PRO A 37 28.09 -15.18 9.79
CA PRO A 37 29.46 -14.66 9.73
C PRO A 37 29.76 -13.79 10.96
N PRO A 38 31.00 -13.84 11.49
CA PRO A 38 31.33 -13.19 12.75
C PRO A 38 30.99 -11.71 12.69
N ARG A 39 30.12 -11.28 13.61
CA ARG A 39 29.79 -9.89 13.88
C ARG A 39 31.12 -9.11 14.05
N PRO A 40 31.30 -7.95 13.39
CA PRO A 40 32.39 -7.05 13.72
C PRO A 40 32.38 -6.76 15.23
N PRO A 41 33.54 -6.72 15.91
CA PRO A 41 33.58 -6.51 17.36
C PRO A 41 32.83 -5.22 17.73
N PRO A 42 32.08 -5.20 18.85
CA PRO A 42 31.34 -4.03 19.30
C PRO A 42 32.35 -2.98 19.73
N GLY A 43 32.73 -2.12 18.80
CA GLY A 43 33.94 -1.35 18.96
C GLY A 43 34.15 -0.29 17.89
N VAL A 44 33.10 0.37 17.43
CA VAL A 44 33.18 1.78 17.03
C VAL A 44 31.87 2.44 17.48
N HIS A 45 31.99 3.55 18.19
CA HIS A 45 30.94 4.19 18.99
C HIS A 45 29.59 4.31 18.25
N ARG A 46 28.55 3.62 18.77
CA ARG A 46 27.15 4.03 18.59
C ARG A 46 27.10 5.52 18.91
N LYS A 47 26.94 6.39 17.93
CA LYS A 47 26.74 7.81 18.22
C LYS A 47 25.34 7.93 18.81
N PRO A 48 25.20 8.36 20.08
CA PRO A 48 23.91 8.82 20.55
C PRO A 48 23.43 9.93 19.61
N VAL A 49 22.14 9.95 19.33
CA VAL A 49 21.46 11.09 18.72
C VAL A 49 21.97 12.37 19.40
N PRO A 50 22.55 13.35 18.68
CA PRO A 50 22.58 14.70 19.21
C PRO A 50 21.13 15.04 19.46
N ALA A 51 20.73 15.20 20.72
CA ALA A 51 19.34 15.47 21.09
C ALA A 51 18.76 16.53 20.15
N MET A 52 17.81 16.14 19.29
CA MET A 52 17.04 17.12 18.54
C MET A 52 16.37 18.01 19.58
N ARG A 53 16.79 19.26 19.64
CA ARG A 53 16.14 20.27 20.47
C ARG A 53 14.94 20.77 19.67
N ASP A 54 13.82 21.02 20.34
CA ASP A 54 12.58 21.53 19.73
C ASP A 54 12.78 22.76 18.81
N ASN A 55 13.89 23.49 18.95
CA ASN A 55 14.22 24.66 18.12
C ASN A 55 14.78 24.33 16.72
N ASP A 56 15.24 23.11 16.45
CA ASP A 56 15.78 22.74 15.14
C ASP A 56 14.68 22.40 14.11
N LEU A 57 13.40 22.36 14.54
CA LEU A 57 12.20 22.27 13.69
C LEU A 57 11.83 23.60 13.01
N HIS A 58 12.47 24.71 13.41
CA HIS A 58 12.25 26.01 12.79
C HIS A 58 13.34 26.31 11.78
N GLY A 59 13.05 26.01 10.51
CA GLY A 59 13.95 26.18 9.39
C GLY A 59 14.59 27.57 9.31
N GLN A 60 15.91 27.60 9.23
CA GLN A 60 16.65 28.68 8.59
C GLN A 60 17.56 28.12 7.49
N PRO A 61 17.80 28.90 6.41
CA PRO A 61 18.44 28.38 5.20
C PRO A 61 19.96 28.24 5.42
N LEU A 62 20.49 27.03 5.26
CA LEU A 62 21.94 26.82 5.25
C LEU A 62 22.55 27.41 3.97
N GLN A 63 23.57 28.25 4.14
CA GLN A 63 24.33 28.83 3.03
C GLN A 63 25.07 27.77 2.22
N ARG A 64 24.93 27.87 0.89
CA ARG A 64 25.53 26.99 -0.11
C ARG A 64 27.03 27.31 -0.26
N HIS A 65 27.91 26.41 0.18
CA HIS A 65 29.31 26.45 -0.24
C HIS A 65 29.46 25.86 -1.67
N SER A 66 30.11 26.63 -2.55
CA SER A 66 30.38 26.28 -3.94
C SER A 66 31.48 25.21 -4.03
N MET A 67 31.18 24.08 -4.67
CA MET A 67 32.19 23.11 -5.12
C MET A 67 32.38 23.24 -6.63
N SER A 68 33.64 23.26 -7.07
CA SER A 68 34.06 23.37 -8.47
C SER A 68 33.78 22.07 -9.25
N PRO A 69 33.54 22.16 -10.58
CA PRO A 69 33.20 20.98 -11.40
C PRO A 69 34.43 20.12 -11.70
N PRO A 70 34.26 18.79 -11.87
CA PRO A 70 35.34 17.87 -12.25
C PRO A 70 35.67 17.95 -13.75
N PRO A 71 36.88 17.50 -14.17
CA PRO A 71 37.34 17.60 -15.55
C PRO A 71 36.68 16.59 -16.50
N PRO A 72 36.61 16.87 -17.81
CA PRO A 72 35.95 16.01 -18.79
C PRO A 72 36.75 14.76 -19.16
N VAL A 73 36.04 13.66 -19.39
CA VAL A 73 36.55 12.33 -19.78
C VAL A 73 36.78 12.26 -21.30
N PRO A 74 37.88 11.64 -21.78
CA PRO A 74 38.17 11.52 -23.22
C PRO A 74 37.28 10.48 -23.94
N PRO A 75 37.03 10.65 -25.25
CA PRO A 75 36.14 9.77 -26.02
C PRO A 75 36.79 8.42 -26.38
N ARG A 76 35.99 7.35 -26.36
CA ARG A 76 36.38 5.98 -26.73
C ARG A 76 36.09 5.71 -28.23
N PRO A 77 36.95 4.96 -28.96
CA PRO A 77 36.78 4.69 -30.39
C PRO A 77 35.61 3.76 -30.70
N VAL A 78 34.87 4.09 -31.77
CA VAL A 78 33.80 3.30 -32.37
C VAL A 78 34.42 2.31 -33.37
N ALA A 79 34.08 1.03 -33.25
CA ALA A 79 34.35 0.03 -34.28
C ALA A 79 33.01 -0.44 -34.85
N ASP A 80 32.74 -0.05 -36.10
CA ASP A 80 31.58 -0.47 -36.87
C ASP A 80 31.73 -1.94 -37.31
N ILE A 81 30.83 -2.81 -36.85
CA ILE A 81 30.61 -4.12 -37.45
C ILE A 81 29.12 -4.24 -37.77
N ALA A 82 28.79 -4.13 -39.05
CA ALA A 82 27.45 -4.30 -39.58
C ALA A 82 27.04 -5.79 -39.55
N ALA A 83 25.90 -6.09 -38.94
CA ALA A 83 25.23 -7.38 -39.04
C ALA A 83 24.21 -7.38 -40.21
N PRO A 84 24.06 -8.49 -40.96
CA PRO A 84 23.18 -8.56 -42.13
C PRO A 84 21.68 -8.65 -41.76
N PRO A 85 20.77 -8.27 -42.68
CA PRO A 85 19.34 -8.14 -42.40
C PRO A 85 18.64 -9.51 -42.27
N ALA A 86 17.88 -9.69 -41.19
CA ALA A 86 16.99 -10.84 -41.03
C ALA A 86 15.70 -10.64 -41.85
N ILE A 87 15.39 -11.65 -42.65
CA ILE A 87 14.23 -11.74 -43.54
C ILE A 87 13.01 -12.14 -42.70
N TYR A 88 11.99 -11.27 -42.64
CA TYR A 88 10.68 -11.63 -42.06
C TYR A 88 9.74 -12.11 -43.18
N THR A 89 9.32 -13.37 -43.11
CA THR A 89 8.18 -13.88 -43.88
C THR A 89 6.88 -13.34 -43.30
N THR A 90 6.19 -12.50 -44.06
CA THR A 90 4.84 -12.04 -43.79
C THR A 90 3.83 -13.16 -44.03
N VAL A 91 3.10 -13.55 -42.99
CA VAL A 91 1.88 -14.37 -43.12
C VAL A 91 0.68 -13.44 -43.00
N HIS A 92 0.00 -13.17 -44.11
CA HIS A 92 -1.35 -12.63 -44.11
C HIS A 92 -2.34 -13.74 -43.73
N ASN A 93 -3.22 -13.50 -42.76
CA ASN A 93 -4.60 -13.97 -42.81
C ASN A 93 -5.54 -13.22 -41.86
N THR A 94 -6.47 -12.50 -42.51
CA THR A 94 -7.92 -12.37 -42.28
C THR A 94 -8.49 -12.01 -40.90
N ALA A 95 -9.24 -10.91 -40.91
CA ALA A 95 -10.05 -10.35 -39.84
C ALA A 95 -11.07 -11.33 -39.24
N ALA A 96 -11.06 -11.46 -37.91
CA ALA A 96 -12.20 -11.82 -37.09
C ALA A 96 -12.30 -10.82 -35.93
N GLN A 97 -13.42 -10.11 -35.87
CA GLN A 97 -13.73 -9.08 -34.87
C GLN A 97 -13.90 -9.73 -33.48
N SER A 98 -13.05 -9.33 -32.53
CA SER A 98 -13.21 -9.60 -31.09
C SER A 98 -13.60 -8.29 -30.40
N SER A 99 -14.88 -8.14 -30.10
CA SER A 99 -15.38 -7.09 -29.21
C SER A 99 -15.66 -7.73 -27.84
N LEU A 100 -14.86 -7.38 -26.84
CA LEU A 100 -15.16 -7.72 -25.44
C LEU A 100 -16.46 -7.00 -25.01
N PRO A 101 -17.34 -7.64 -24.22
CA PRO A 101 -18.50 -6.97 -23.66
C PRO A 101 -18.10 -5.95 -22.57
N PRO A 102 -18.88 -4.87 -22.38
CA PRO A 102 -18.61 -3.86 -21.35
C PRO A 102 -18.82 -4.44 -19.92
N PRO A 103 -18.18 -3.84 -18.89
CA PRO A 103 -18.25 -4.32 -17.51
C PRO A 103 -19.66 -4.24 -16.92
N PRO A 104 -19.98 -5.08 -15.90
CA PRO A 104 -21.30 -5.12 -15.28
C PRO A 104 -21.58 -3.86 -14.43
N PRO A 105 -22.85 -3.42 -14.31
CA PRO A 105 -23.23 -2.30 -13.47
C PRO A 105 -23.20 -2.67 -11.97
N PRO A 106 -23.06 -1.67 -11.07
CA PRO A 106 -23.04 -1.89 -9.61
C PRO A 106 -24.37 -2.46 -9.05
N PRO A 107 -24.36 -3.05 -7.85
CA PRO A 107 -25.47 -3.85 -7.31
C PRO A 107 -26.77 -3.06 -7.17
N GLY A 108 -27.86 -3.63 -7.69
CA GLY A 108 -29.18 -3.00 -7.75
C GLY A 108 -29.89 -2.91 -6.40
N LEU A 109 -30.60 -1.79 -6.23
CA LEU A 109 -31.75 -1.70 -5.33
C LEU A 109 -32.80 -2.73 -5.73
N MET A 110 -33.33 -3.42 -4.71
CA MET A 110 -34.28 -4.51 -4.83
C MET A 110 -35.60 -4.12 -5.51
N ASP A 111 -36.21 -5.17 -6.06
CA ASP A 111 -37.44 -5.30 -6.81
C ASP A 111 -38.64 -4.44 -6.39
N GLU A 112 -39.32 -3.87 -7.39
CA GLU A 112 -40.78 -3.82 -7.37
C GLU A 112 -41.35 -4.00 -8.79
N LYS A 113 -41.50 -5.27 -9.22
CA LYS A 113 -42.45 -5.62 -10.29
C LYS A 113 -43.83 -5.78 -9.69
N LYS A 114 -44.70 -4.79 -9.87
CA LYS A 114 -46.16 -4.98 -10.08
C LYS A 114 -46.82 -3.67 -10.51
N ASN A 115 -46.90 -3.44 -11.81
CA ASN A 115 -48.16 -3.30 -12.54
C ASN A 115 -47.90 -2.70 -13.93
N ALA A 116 -48.43 -3.41 -14.92
CA ALA A 116 -48.50 -3.00 -16.31
C ALA A 116 -49.39 -1.75 -16.47
N SER A 117 -49.13 -1.03 -17.58
CA SER A 117 -49.97 -0.04 -18.30
C SER A 117 -49.38 1.36 -18.27
N GLN A 118 -48.71 1.80 -19.35
CA GLN A 118 -48.95 3.09 -20.03
C GLN A 118 -48.07 3.31 -21.30
N PRO A 119 -48.54 4.11 -22.28
CA PRO A 119 -47.98 4.24 -23.65
C PRO A 119 -46.85 5.31 -23.77
N PRO A 120 -46.14 5.44 -24.92
CA PRO A 120 -44.79 6.02 -24.98
C PRO A 120 -44.73 7.55 -24.85
N PRO A 121 -43.56 8.14 -24.50
CA PRO A 121 -43.46 9.49 -23.98
C PRO A 121 -43.53 10.56 -25.07
N GLY A 122 -44.39 11.56 -24.84
CA GLY A 122 -44.52 12.77 -25.63
C GLY A 122 -43.36 13.76 -25.41
N LYS A 123 -42.97 14.45 -26.49
CA LYS A 123 -41.97 15.53 -26.52
C LYS A 123 -42.32 16.65 -25.51
N LYS A 124 -41.45 16.90 -24.53
CA LYS A 124 -41.52 18.07 -23.64
C LYS A 124 -41.23 19.36 -24.44
N ARG A 125 -42.19 20.28 -24.51
CA ARG A 125 -42.01 21.65 -25.00
C ARG A 125 -41.53 22.53 -23.84
N GLY A 126 -40.39 23.21 -24.03
CA GLY A 126 -39.87 24.17 -23.04
C GLY A 126 -40.72 25.44 -22.95
N CYS A 127 -40.86 25.98 -21.73
CA CYS A 127 -41.66 27.17 -21.38
C CYS A 127 -41.02 28.51 -21.81
N TYR A 128 -40.49 28.58 -23.04
CA TYR A 128 -39.96 29.83 -23.58
C TYR A 128 -40.81 30.29 -24.77
N PRO A 129 -41.47 31.46 -24.71
CA PRO A 129 -42.29 31.93 -25.83
C PRO A 129 -41.41 32.18 -27.06
N SER A 130 -41.70 31.49 -28.17
CA SER A 130 -40.94 31.62 -29.41
C SER A 130 -41.22 32.93 -30.15
N THR A 131 -42.30 33.64 -29.82
CA THR A 131 -42.71 34.87 -30.50
C THR A 131 -42.11 36.11 -29.84
N ARG A 132 -41.75 37.12 -30.65
CA ARG A 132 -41.15 38.39 -30.19
C ARG A 132 -42.05 39.14 -29.19
N ARG A 133 -43.37 39.05 -29.36
CA ARG A 133 -44.36 39.60 -28.41
C ARG A 133 -44.40 38.81 -27.10
N GLY A 134 -44.29 37.48 -27.13
CA GLY A 134 -44.28 36.64 -25.93
C GLY A 134 -43.03 36.86 -25.07
N ARG A 135 -41.86 37.11 -25.69
CA ARG A 135 -40.64 37.46 -24.95
C ARG A 135 -40.73 38.82 -24.27
N LEU A 136 -41.31 39.82 -24.93
CA LEU A 136 -41.53 41.14 -24.33
C LEU A 136 -42.43 41.07 -23.09
N TRP A 137 -43.49 40.26 -23.15
CA TRP A 137 -44.35 39.99 -21.99
C TRP A 137 -43.63 39.24 -20.87
N PHE A 138 -42.85 38.21 -21.22
CA PHE A 138 -42.08 37.43 -20.24
C PHE A 138 -41.06 38.29 -19.48
N TRP A 139 -40.30 39.13 -20.21
CA TRP A 139 -39.36 40.07 -19.59
C TRP A 139 -40.06 41.19 -18.82
N GLY A 140 -41.23 41.66 -19.28
CA GLY A 140 -42.05 42.63 -18.54
C GLY A 140 -42.54 42.09 -17.18
N LEU A 141 -42.93 40.80 -17.13
CA LEU A 141 -43.34 40.12 -15.90
C LEU A 141 -42.19 39.95 -14.90
N ILE A 142 -40.99 39.63 -15.40
CA ILE A 142 -39.77 39.57 -14.57
C ILE A 142 -39.40 40.95 -14.03
N ALA A 143 -39.46 42.00 -14.85
CA ALA A 143 -39.16 43.36 -14.40
C ALA A 143 -40.15 43.84 -13.31
N LEU A 144 -41.45 43.54 -13.46
CA LEU A 144 -42.46 43.86 -12.45
C LEU A 144 -42.26 43.12 -11.13
N THR A 145 -41.85 41.86 -11.17
CA THR A 145 -41.57 41.08 -9.96
C THR A 145 -40.33 41.58 -9.22
N ILE A 146 -39.28 41.96 -9.95
CA ILE A 146 -38.10 42.59 -9.35
C ILE A 146 -38.48 43.92 -8.69
N LEU A 147 -39.31 44.74 -9.35
CA LEU A 147 -39.75 46.02 -8.79
C LEU A 147 -40.56 45.82 -7.50
N ALA A 148 -41.43 44.81 -7.45
CA ALA A 148 -42.20 44.47 -6.26
C ALA A 148 -41.28 44.04 -5.08
N ILE A 149 -40.24 43.25 -5.35
CA ILE A 149 -39.26 42.83 -4.33
C ILE A 149 -38.51 44.03 -3.77
N VAL A 150 -38.09 44.98 -4.62
CA VAL A 150 -37.39 46.20 -4.17
C VAL A 150 -38.28 47.05 -3.27
N VAL A 151 -39.57 47.19 -3.60
CA VAL A 151 -40.53 47.91 -2.75
C VAL A 151 -40.72 47.21 -1.40
N ILE A 152 -40.80 45.88 -1.38
CA ILE A 152 -40.92 45.11 -0.13
C ILE A 152 -39.69 45.32 0.76
N VAL A 153 -38.47 45.27 0.20
CA VAL A 153 -37.24 45.50 0.97
C VAL A 153 -37.18 46.93 1.52
N ALA A 154 -37.62 47.92 0.76
CA ALA A 154 -37.68 49.33 1.21
C ALA A 154 -38.70 49.54 2.35
N VAL A 155 -39.83 48.81 2.32
CA VAL A 155 -40.83 48.83 3.40
C VAL A 155 -40.29 48.10 4.64
N CYS A 156 -39.60 46.97 4.48
CA CYS A 156 -38.98 46.25 5.61
C CYS A 156 -37.87 47.08 6.29
N ALA A 157 -37.13 47.89 5.53
CA ALA A 157 -36.09 48.77 6.08
C ALA A 157 -36.64 49.98 6.86
N SER A 158 -37.91 50.36 6.68
CA SER A 158 -38.53 51.52 7.35
C SER A 158 -39.29 51.17 8.64
N VAL A 159 -39.40 49.88 9.00
CA VAL A 159 -40.20 49.41 10.17
C VAL A 159 -39.34 48.85 11.32
N ILE A 160 -38.00 48.91 11.24
CA ILE A 160 -37.13 48.47 12.35
C ILE A 160 -36.67 49.69 13.18
N PRO A 161 -37.07 49.83 14.46
CA PRO A 161 -36.58 50.90 15.31
C PRO A 161 -35.11 50.65 15.72
N LYS A 162 -34.29 51.69 15.60
CA LYS A 162 -32.91 51.74 16.14
C LYS A 162 -32.98 51.77 17.67
N ASN A 163 -32.53 50.71 18.33
CA ASN A 163 -32.21 50.75 19.76
C ASN A 163 -30.69 50.89 19.93
N ASN A 164 -30.27 52.08 20.35
CA ASN A 164 -29.00 52.30 21.04
C ASN A 164 -29.22 51.96 22.52
N SER A 165 -28.30 51.20 23.12
CA SER A 165 -28.13 51.17 24.58
C SER A 165 -26.71 50.74 24.92
N SER A 166 -26.02 51.63 25.63
CA SER A 166 -24.82 51.38 26.42
C SER A 166 -25.21 51.26 27.89
N SER A 167 -24.69 50.27 28.63
CA SER A 167 -24.37 50.41 30.08
C SER A 167 -23.51 49.24 30.58
N ASP A 168 -22.52 49.60 31.39
CA ASP A 168 -21.58 48.75 32.13
C ASP A 168 -22.21 47.78 33.14
N ALA A 169 -21.54 46.65 33.40
CA ALA A 169 -21.34 46.10 34.76
C ALA A 169 -20.29 44.96 34.79
N THR A 170 -19.31 45.16 35.67
CA THR A 170 -18.26 44.26 36.21
C THR A 170 -18.71 42.88 36.70
N THR A 171 -17.93 41.80 36.43
CA THR A 171 -17.32 40.89 37.44
C THR A 171 -16.53 39.71 36.83
N THR A 172 -15.25 39.60 37.23
CA THR A 172 -14.41 38.40 37.47
C THR A 172 -14.63 37.08 36.72
N SER A 173 -13.66 36.64 35.89
CA SER A 173 -13.11 35.27 35.89
C SER A 173 -11.85 35.13 35.01
N SER A 174 -11.03 34.14 35.37
CA SER A 174 -9.62 33.81 35.08
C SER A 174 -9.12 33.73 33.62
N PRO A 175 -7.79 33.74 33.40
CA PRO A 175 -7.17 33.75 32.08
C PRO A 175 -7.01 32.34 31.47
N GLY A 176 -7.00 32.30 30.13
CA GLY A 176 -6.25 31.32 29.35
C GLY A 176 -7.02 30.11 28.84
N LYS A 177 -7.75 30.30 27.74
CA LYS A 177 -8.27 29.21 26.91
C LYS A 177 -7.11 28.38 26.34
N SER A 178 -7.02 27.12 26.74
CA SER A 178 -6.34 26.07 25.99
C SER A 178 -7.16 25.78 24.73
N TYR A 179 -6.54 25.90 23.55
CA TYR A 179 -7.09 25.41 22.29
C TYR A 179 -7.07 23.87 22.34
N HIS A 180 -8.17 23.25 22.78
CA HIS A 180 -8.41 21.83 22.55
C HIS A 180 -9.16 21.68 21.23
N GLY A 181 -8.47 21.20 20.20
CA GLY A 181 -9.03 20.87 18.88
C GLY A 181 -9.89 19.59 18.89
N GLY A 182 -10.94 19.56 19.71
CA GLY A 182 -11.90 18.45 19.75
C GLY A 182 -13.32 18.91 20.13
N HIS A 183 -14.28 18.53 19.27
CA HIS A 183 -15.77 18.56 19.35
C HIS A 183 -16.53 19.82 18.88
N PRO A 184 -17.64 19.67 18.08
CA PRO A 184 -18.82 18.89 18.44
C PRO A 184 -19.49 18.14 17.27
N LEU A 185 -19.03 16.94 16.96
CA LEU A 185 -19.95 15.86 16.63
C LEU A 185 -19.91 14.89 17.80
N SER A 186 -21.07 14.44 18.27
CA SER A 186 -21.10 13.32 19.20
C SER A 186 -20.57 12.05 18.51
N ILE A 187 -20.08 11.07 19.27
CA ILE A 187 -19.69 9.77 18.71
C ILE A 187 -20.83 9.17 17.86
N ALA A 188 -22.09 9.33 18.31
CA ALA A 188 -23.27 8.86 17.61
C ALA A 188 -23.52 9.59 16.26
N GLU A 189 -23.11 10.85 16.16
CA GLU A 189 -23.19 11.66 14.94
C GLU A 189 -21.94 11.50 14.06
N GLY A 190 -21.02 10.61 14.44
CA GLY A 190 -19.82 10.29 13.68
C GLY A 190 -18.58 11.10 14.05
N GLY A 191 -18.56 11.76 15.22
CA GLY A 191 -17.36 12.41 15.77
C GLY A 191 -16.43 11.46 16.53
N VAL A 192 -15.35 12.01 17.10
CA VAL A 192 -14.31 11.28 17.84
C VAL A 192 -14.28 11.73 19.29
N ASP A 193 -14.44 10.81 20.24
CA ASP A 193 -14.17 11.08 21.65
C ASP A 193 -12.71 10.77 21.98
N ILE A 194 -11.95 11.81 22.26
CA ILE A 194 -10.52 11.71 22.54
C ILE A 194 -10.23 11.25 23.97
N GLY A 195 -11.19 11.31 24.89
CA GLY A 195 -10.97 11.03 26.31
C GLY A 195 -9.93 11.95 26.98
N GLN A 196 -9.37 11.47 28.08
CA GLN A 196 -8.28 12.11 28.82
C GLN A 196 -6.91 11.66 28.29
N PRO A 197 -5.82 12.37 28.62
CA PRO A 197 -4.47 11.90 28.32
C PRO A 197 -4.23 10.49 28.87
N GLY A 198 -3.77 9.57 28.02
CA GLY A 198 -3.59 8.15 28.32
C GLY A 198 -4.74 7.25 27.87
N ASP A 199 -5.91 7.80 27.54
CA ASP A 199 -7.05 7.03 27.03
C ASP A 199 -6.84 6.61 25.56
N ILE A 200 -7.61 5.63 25.11
CA ILE A 200 -7.73 5.28 23.69
C ILE A 200 -8.93 6.03 23.12
N ALA A 201 -8.69 6.84 22.08
CA ALA A 201 -9.76 7.58 21.40
C ALA A 201 -10.80 6.63 20.79
N VAL A 202 -12.08 7.01 20.90
CA VAL A 202 -13.22 6.26 20.38
C VAL A 202 -13.79 6.96 19.16
N PHE A 203 -13.85 6.25 18.05
CA PHE A 203 -14.26 6.76 16.75
C PHE A 203 -15.73 6.43 16.46
N GLY A 204 -16.50 7.44 16.07
CA GLY A 204 -17.84 7.28 15.51
C GLY A 204 -17.80 6.83 14.04
N LYS A 205 -18.97 6.56 13.47
CA LYS A 205 -19.15 6.02 12.11
C LYS A 205 -18.55 6.84 10.95
N ASN A 206 -18.27 8.13 11.16
CA ASN A 206 -17.76 9.05 10.15
C ASN A 206 -16.36 9.57 10.51
N SER A 207 -15.63 8.83 11.33
CA SER A 207 -14.32 9.22 11.82
C SER A 207 -13.39 8.03 11.92
N THR A 208 -12.10 8.30 11.89
CA THR A 208 -11.09 7.25 11.80
C THR A 208 -9.74 7.71 12.36
N ASP A 209 -8.90 6.73 12.71
CA ASP A 209 -7.52 6.93 13.15
C ASP A 209 -6.50 6.87 12.01
N HIS A 210 -6.95 6.79 10.75
CA HIS A 210 -6.06 6.59 9.61
C HIS A 210 -6.55 7.28 8.35
N PHE A 211 -5.62 7.50 7.44
CA PHE A 211 -5.93 7.83 6.05
C PHE A 211 -5.45 6.71 5.12
N VAL A 212 -6.07 6.58 3.96
CA VAL A 212 -5.74 5.55 2.97
C VAL A 212 -5.45 6.16 1.62
N MET A 213 -4.25 5.92 1.10
CA MET A 213 -3.93 6.22 -0.30
C MET A 213 -4.26 5.00 -1.14
N THR A 214 -5.43 5.02 -1.78
CA THR A 214 -6.00 3.91 -2.57
C THR A 214 -5.54 3.90 -4.03
N THR A 215 -4.97 5.00 -4.51
CA THR A 215 -4.37 5.09 -5.86
C THR A 215 -2.86 4.98 -5.75
N ASN A 216 -2.34 3.77 -6.00
CA ASN A 216 -0.91 3.54 -6.03
C ASN A 216 -0.50 2.36 -6.93
N ARG A 217 -0.40 2.58 -8.24
CA ARG A 217 0.08 1.54 -9.16
C ARG A 217 1.57 1.25 -8.95
N SER A 218 2.05 0.09 -9.39
CA SER A 218 3.49 -0.15 -9.39
C SER A 218 4.20 0.79 -10.37
N ILE A 219 5.35 1.31 -9.95
CA ILE A 219 6.23 2.14 -10.76
C ILE A 219 7.26 1.30 -11.50
N VAL A 220 7.64 0.13 -10.96
CA VAL A 220 8.56 -0.82 -11.61
C VAL A 220 8.42 -2.24 -11.08
N VAL A 221 8.71 -3.22 -11.94
CA VAL A 221 8.91 -4.63 -11.59
C VAL A 221 10.36 -4.99 -11.86
N THR A 222 11.16 -5.25 -10.81
CA THR A 222 12.61 -5.42 -10.95
C THR A 222 13.20 -6.13 -9.73
N ARG A 223 14.43 -6.66 -9.84
CA ARG A 223 15.20 -7.18 -8.71
C ARG A 223 15.93 -6.11 -7.89
N LEU A 224 15.76 -4.81 -8.17
CA LEU A 224 16.33 -3.78 -7.32
C LEU A 224 15.77 -3.88 -5.89
N ASP A 225 16.67 -3.75 -4.92
CA ASP A 225 16.38 -3.80 -3.49
C ASP A 225 17.46 -2.99 -2.75
N PRO A 226 17.34 -1.67 -2.70
CA PRO A 226 18.35 -0.81 -2.10
C PRO A 226 18.46 -0.96 -0.58
N VAL A 227 17.49 -1.61 0.08
CA VAL A 227 17.49 -1.84 1.53
C VAL A 227 18.31 -3.08 1.84
N VAL A 228 18.01 -4.24 1.22
CA VAL A 228 18.74 -5.48 1.52
C VAL A 228 20.03 -5.62 0.71
N PHE A 229 20.04 -5.11 -0.53
CA PHE A 229 21.15 -5.25 -1.48
C PHE A 229 21.61 -3.90 -2.05
N PRO A 230 22.03 -2.93 -1.20
CA PRO A 230 22.46 -1.62 -1.68
C PRO A 230 23.62 -1.73 -2.67
N GLY A 231 23.46 -1.10 -3.84
CA GLY A 231 24.46 -1.09 -4.92
C GLY A 231 24.63 -2.44 -5.64
N SER A 232 23.74 -3.41 -5.39
CA SER A 232 23.76 -4.73 -6.01
C SER A 232 22.37 -5.14 -6.49
N ILE A 233 22.29 -6.21 -7.28
CA ILE A 233 21.00 -6.75 -7.71
C ILE A 233 20.45 -7.63 -6.60
N GLY A 234 19.18 -7.42 -6.25
CA GLY A 234 18.51 -8.16 -5.20
C GLY A 234 18.27 -9.62 -5.54
N ALA A 235 17.97 -10.40 -4.50
CA ALA A 235 17.85 -11.85 -4.63
C ALA A 235 16.61 -12.30 -5.42
N HIS A 236 15.56 -11.49 -5.53
CA HIS A 236 14.31 -11.85 -6.20
C HIS A 236 13.54 -10.62 -6.69
N VAL A 237 12.55 -10.83 -7.56
CA VAL A 237 11.80 -9.74 -8.20
C VAL A 237 10.81 -9.10 -7.24
N HIS A 238 10.79 -7.77 -7.21
CA HIS A 238 9.85 -6.95 -6.47
C HIS A 238 8.87 -6.23 -7.39
N ARG A 239 7.67 -5.96 -6.88
CA ARG A 239 6.79 -4.91 -7.41
C ARG A 239 6.94 -3.69 -6.51
N VAL A 240 7.37 -2.58 -7.10
CA VAL A 240 7.74 -1.35 -6.39
C VAL A 240 6.74 -0.25 -6.69
N HIS A 241 6.46 0.57 -5.70
CA HIS A 241 5.48 1.66 -5.71
C HIS A 241 6.10 2.93 -5.12
N GLY A 242 5.56 4.08 -5.49
CA GLY A 242 5.91 5.38 -4.92
C GLY A 242 6.89 6.16 -5.80
N SER A 243 8.05 6.51 -5.25
CA SER A 243 9.04 7.41 -5.85
C SER A 243 9.48 7.04 -7.27
N SER A 244 9.49 8.03 -8.17
CA SER A 244 10.17 7.94 -9.47
C SER A 244 11.68 7.76 -9.38
N TYR A 245 12.30 8.10 -8.25
CA TYR A 245 13.73 7.93 -8.00
C TYR A 245 14.07 6.66 -7.21
N PHE A 246 13.35 5.56 -7.44
CA PHE A 246 13.75 4.27 -6.88
C PHE A 246 14.97 3.71 -7.62
N THR A 247 16.08 3.47 -6.92
CA THR A 247 17.35 3.08 -7.55
C THR A 247 18.00 1.91 -6.81
N GLN A 248 19.10 1.39 -7.35
CA GLN A 248 19.88 0.31 -6.74
C GLN A 248 20.54 0.72 -5.42
N ASN A 249 20.80 2.02 -5.24
CA ASN A 249 21.43 2.56 -4.05
C ASN A 249 20.40 2.99 -3.01
N LEU A 250 20.73 2.77 -1.73
CA LEU A 250 20.00 3.36 -0.63
C LEU A 250 20.02 4.90 -0.77
N THR A 251 18.86 5.52 -0.62
CA THR A 251 18.67 6.97 -0.79
C THR A 251 17.92 7.52 0.42
N SER A 252 18.28 8.71 0.90
CA SER A 252 17.55 9.35 2.00
C SER A 252 16.27 10.04 1.52
N ALA A 253 15.31 10.32 2.41
CA ALA A 253 14.12 11.08 2.06
C ALA A 253 14.48 12.44 1.45
N THR A 254 15.45 13.15 2.04
CA THR A 254 15.96 14.45 1.57
C THR A 254 16.55 14.37 0.16
N GLU A 255 17.20 13.26 -0.18
CA GLU A 255 17.70 13.03 -1.55
C GLU A 255 16.57 12.73 -2.51
N MET A 256 15.60 11.87 -2.12
CA MET A 256 14.41 11.61 -2.93
C MET A 256 13.64 12.90 -3.24
N GLN A 257 13.47 13.78 -2.25
CA GLN A 257 12.82 15.09 -2.40
C GLN A 257 13.53 16.03 -3.37
N LYS A 258 14.83 15.83 -3.61
CA LYS A 258 15.60 16.63 -4.58
C LYS A 258 15.61 16.02 -5.97
N LEU A 259 15.54 14.69 -6.05
CA LEU A 259 15.87 13.94 -7.26
C LEU A 259 14.63 13.36 -7.95
N ALA A 260 13.61 12.94 -7.21
CA ALA A 260 12.40 12.38 -7.78
C ALA A 260 11.55 13.46 -8.46
N ASN A 261 11.12 13.20 -9.68
CA ASN A 261 10.22 14.09 -10.42
C ASN A 261 8.75 13.97 -9.97
N CYS A 262 8.37 12.81 -9.44
CA CYS A 262 7.00 12.45 -9.07
C CYS A 262 6.95 11.19 -8.19
N THR A 263 5.75 10.85 -7.72
CA THR A 263 5.40 9.58 -7.06
C THR A 263 4.13 8.98 -7.67
N THR A 264 3.97 7.65 -7.58
CA THR A 264 2.71 6.97 -7.92
C THR A 264 1.68 7.01 -6.80
N THR A 265 1.98 7.62 -5.64
CA THR A 265 1.00 7.90 -4.59
C THR A 265 0.19 9.15 -4.94
N VAL A 266 -1.03 9.27 -4.41
CA VAL A 266 -1.91 10.43 -4.68
C VAL A 266 -1.38 11.73 -4.08
N VAL A 267 -0.75 11.67 -2.90
CA VAL A 267 -0.15 12.81 -2.20
C VAL A 267 1.30 12.98 -2.66
N GLN A 268 1.60 14.03 -3.43
CA GLN A 268 2.90 14.20 -4.07
C GLN A 268 4.05 14.53 -3.12
N ASP A 269 3.75 14.94 -1.89
CA ASP A 269 4.76 15.11 -0.83
C ASP A 269 5.26 13.77 -0.26
N ASP A 270 4.59 12.65 -0.56
CA ASP A 270 5.04 11.30 -0.21
C ASP A 270 5.84 10.68 -1.37
N LEU A 271 7.15 10.92 -1.38
CA LEU A 271 8.09 10.29 -2.31
C LEU A 271 8.69 9.00 -1.72
N SER A 272 8.02 8.36 -0.75
CA SER A 272 8.47 7.07 -0.20
C SER A 272 8.44 5.97 -1.25
N ALA A 273 9.19 4.90 -1.02
CA ALA A 273 9.13 3.69 -1.82
C ALA A 273 8.62 2.50 -1.00
N TYR A 274 7.77 1.68 -1.62
CA TYR A 274 7.14 0.52 -1.01
C TYR A 274 7.26 -0.65 -1.97
N TRP A 275 7.69 -1.81 -1.51
CA TRP A 275 7.75 -2.97 -2.39
C TRP A 275 7.46 -4.29 -1.69
N VAL A 276 6.98 -5.22 -2.48
CA VAL A 276 6.66 -6.61 -2.11
C VAL A 276 7.25 -7.55 -3.14
N ALA A 277 7.49 -8.80 -2.76
CA ALA A 277 7.80 -9.88 -3.69
C ALA A 277 6.73 -9.98 -4.80
N GLY A 278 7.17 -10.11 -6.05
CA GLY A 278 6.29 -10.39 -7.17
C GLY A 278 5.56 -11.72 -7.03
N LEU A 279 4.31 -11.79 -7.50
CA LEU A 279 3.51 -13.01 -7.53
C LEU A 279 3.49 -13.60 -8.93
N TYR A 280 3.64 -14.91 -9.04
CA TYR A 280 3.61 -15.65 -10.31
C TYR A 280 2.54 -16.74 -10.30
N TYR A 281 1.89 -16.92 -11.44
CA TYR A 281 1.06 -18.08 -11.74
C TYR A 281 1.93 -19.18 -12.37
N ARG A 282 1.78 -20.41 -11.90
CA ARG A 282 2.45 -21.60 -12.47
C ARG A 282 1.50 -22.37 -13.37
N TYR A 283 1.80 -22.42 -14.66
CA TYR A 283 1.05 -23.24 -15.61
C TYR A 283 1.28 -24.75 -15.35
N PRO A 284 0.35 -25.62 -15.78
CA PRO A 284 0.52 -27.08 -15.66
C PRO A 284 1.78 -27.64 -16.34
N ASN A 285 2.23 -27.00 -17.43
CA ASN A 285 3.48 -27.35 -18.13
C ASN A 285 4.75 -26.89 -17.38
N GLY A 286 4.61 -26.18 -16.26
CA GLY A 286 5.70 -25.69 -15.41
C GLY A 286 6.16 -24.26 -15.70
N SER A 287 5.73 -23.63 -16.79
CA SER A 287 6.09 -22.24 -17.08
C SER A 287 5.39 -21.26 -16.13
N LEU A 288 5.97 -20.07 -15.96
CA LEU A 288 5.51 -19.05 -15.01
C LEU A 288 5.11 -17.77 -15.75
N ALA A 289 4.03 -17.13 -15.30
CA ALA A 289 3.66 -15.78 -15.72
C ALA A 289 3.56 -14.87 -14.50
N SER A 290 4.05 -13.64 -14.62
CA SER A 290 3.86 -12.63 -13.57
C SER A 290 2.38 -12.30 -13.44
N VAL A 291 1.90 -12.19 -12.20
CA VAL A 291 0.55 -11.74 -11.88
C VAL A 291 0.61 -10.25 -11.63
N ARG A 292 -0.15 -9.48 -12.42
CA ARG A 292 -0.27 -8.03 -12.28
C ARG A 292 -0.98 -7.64 -10.98
N LEU A 293 -0.70 -6.44 -10.52
CA LEU A 293 -1.54 -5.79 -9.52
C LEU A 293 -2.81 -5.24 -10.17
N ASP A 294 -3.90 -5.39 -9.44
CA ASP A 294 -5.19 -4.78 -9.72
C ASP A 294 -5.27 -3.41 -9.04
N ARG A 295 -4.94 -3.37 -7.76
CA ARG A 295 -4.92 -2.16 -6.94
C ARG A 295 -3.99 -2.33 -5.74
N THR A 296 -3.65 -1.20 -5.14
CA THR A 296 -2.78 -1.13 -3.98
C THR A 296 -3.27 0.00 -3.08
N SER A 297 -3.34 -0.29 -1.78
CA SER A 297 -3.73 0.67 -0.75
C SER A 297 -2.61 0.80 0.27
N LEU A 298 -2.25 2.04 0.59
CA LEU A 298 -1.36 2.36 1.70
C LEU A 298 -2.18 2.94 2.84
N TYR A 299 -2.23 2.24 3.96
CA TYR A 299 -2.89 2.75 5.17
C TYR A 299 -1.86 3.32 6.12
N TYR A 300 -2.20 4.46 6.71
CA TYR A 300 -1.39 5.19 7.67
C TYR A 300 -2.14 5.33 8.99
N PHE A 301 -1.98 4.37 9.90
CA PHE A 301 -2.70 4.34 11.17
C PHE A 301 -1.99 5.16 12.25
N GLN A 302 -2.68 6.17 12.76
CA GLN A 302 -2.22 7.14 13.76
C GLN A 302 -2.66 6.72 15.18
N LYS A 303 -2.52 5.44 15.49
CA LYS A 303 -2.88 4.87 16.79
C LYS A 303 -1.83 5.20 17.83
N ALA A 304 -2.21 5.98 18.83
CA ALA A 304 -1.47 6.14 20.09
C ALA A 304 -2.45 6.62 21.17
N PRO A 305 -2.19 6.33 22.45
CA PRO A 305 -3.00 6.88 23.53
C PRO A 305 -3.05 8.42 23.45
N THR A 306 -4.17 9.01 23.85
CA THR A 306 -4.38 10.46 23.80
C THR A 306 -3.27 11.17 24.56
N GLY A 307 -2.72 12.24 23.98
CA GLY A 307 -1.60 12.97 24.54
C GLY A 307 -0.22 12.31 24.37
N VAL A 308 -0.14 11.05 23.92
CA VAL A 308 1.14 10.44 23.51
C VAL A 308 1.47 10.92 22.09
N PRO A 309 2.67 11.49 21.85
CA PRO A 309 3.06 11.94 20.53
C PRO A 309 3.33 10.76 19.60
N ILE A 310 2.92 10.93 18.34
CA ILE A 310 3.38 10.12 17.21
C ILE A 310 4.39 10.98 16.47
N TYR A 311 5.56 10.42 16.17
CA TYR A 311 6.65 11.16 15.54
C TYR A 311 6.62 10.97 14.01
N PRO A 312 7.03 11.97 13.22
CA PRO A 312 7.28 11.78 11.80
C PRO A 312 8.50 10.88 11.59
N PHE A 313 8.57 10.25 10.42
CA PHE A 313 9.71 9.39 10.07
C PHE A 313 10.99 10.22 9.88
N PRO A 314 12.13 9.80 10.48
CA PRO A 314 13.43 10.38 10.19
C PRO A 314 13.86 10.21 8.73
N ASP A 315 14.81 11.04 8.27
CA ASP A 315 15.27 11.09 6.87
C ASP A 315 15.75 9.74 6.31
N ASN A 316 16.49 8.97 7.11
CA ASN A 316 17.06 7.68 6.74
C ASN A 316 16.27 6.50 7.35
N TYR A 317 14.96 6.64 7.50
CA TYR A 317 14.13 5.60 8.07
C TYR A 317 13.69 4.60 7.01
N ASN A 318 14.22 3.38 7.11
CA ASN A 318 13.91 2.26 6.22
C ASN A 318 13.64 1.03 7.06
N ILE A 319 12.63 0.24 6.69
CA ILE A 319 12.23 -0.93 7.47
C ILE A 319 11.80 -2.09 6.58
N ILE A 320 12.01 -3.29 7.10
CA ILE A 320 11.52 -4.54 6.50
C ILE A 320 10.54 -5.20 7.45
N ALA A 321 9.44 -5.69 6.92
CA ALA A 321 8.48 -6.51 7.65
C ALA A 321 8.37 -7.89 7.01
N GLY A 322 8.19 -8.93 7.83
CA GLY A 322 8.04 -10.31 7.36
C GLY A 322 9.37 -11.05 7.23
N ASN A 323 9.33 -12.22 6.58
CA ASN A 323 10.53 -13.07 6.42
C ASN A 323 10.42 -13.92 5.15
N PRO A 324 11.28 -13.69 4.13
CA PRO A 324 11.23 -14.42 2.86
C PRO A 324 11.53 -15.93 2.98
N TYR A 325 12.16 -16.36 4.09
CA TYR A 325 12.55 -17.74 4.35
C TYR A 325 11.50 -18.53 5.15
N ARG A 326 10.43 -17.90 5.61
CA ARG A 326 9.39 -18.58 6.40
C ARG A 326 8.58 -19.53 5.51
N ARG A 327 8.39 -20.78 5.97
CA ARG A 327 7.66 -21.83 5.23
C ARG A 327 6.54 -22.50 6.02
N ALA A 328 6.27 -21.99 7.22
CA ALA A 328 5.17 -22.41 8.07
C ALA A 328 4.70 -21.23 8.93
N ILE A 329 3.47 -21.32 9.44
CA ILE A 329 3.01 -20.42 10.47
C ILE A 329 3.61 -20.83 11.83
N ASN A 330 4.16 -19.86 12.55
CA ASN A 330 4.44 -19.95 13.98
C ASN A 330 3.39 -19.12 14.70
N THR A 331 2.38 -19.76 15.30
CA THR A 331 1.30 -19.06 16.02
C THR A 331 1.71 -18.59 17.42
N SER A 332 2.84 -19.07 17.94
CA SER A 332 3.42 -18.58 19.20
C SER A 332 4.13 -17.24 19.03
N ASP A 333 4.50 -16.88 17.80
CA ASP A 333 4.98 -15.54 17.46
C ASP A 333 3.77 -14.58 17.37
N PRO A 334 3.61 -13.60 18.28
CA PRO A 334 2.45 -12.71 18.28
C PRO A 334 2.38 -11.85 17.01
N THR A 335 3.49 -11.67 16.29
CA THR A 335 3.55 -10.90 15.05
C THR A 335 3.14 -11.72 13.82
N HIS A 336 2.74 -12.99 13.97
CA HIS A 336 2.31 -13.80 12.84
C HIS A 336 1.09 -13.22 12.11
N THR A 337 0.28 -12.43 12.81
CA THR A 337 -0.90 -11.73 12.27
C THR A 337 -0.55 -10.49 11.44
N SER A 338 0.72 -10.03 11.47
CA SER A 338 1.14 -8.81 10.76
C SER A 338 1.11 -8.93 9.25
N LYS A 339 0.87 -10.13 8.70
CA LYS A 339 0.95 -10.44 7.28
C LYS A 339 -0.06 -11.53 6.93
N TRP A 340 -0.86 -11.31 5.90
CA TRP A 340 -1.92 -12.25 5.52
C TRP A 340 -2.26 -12.15 4.04
N PHE A 341 -2.92 -13.21 3.56
CA PHE A 341 -3.70 -13.21 2.34
C PHE A 341 -5.19 -13.15 2.64
N GLN A 342 -5.97 -12.64 1.70
CA GLN A 342 -7.43 -12.73 1.71
C GLN A 342 -7.93 -12.86 0.27
N CYS A 343 -8.76 -13.87 -0.01
CA CYS A 343 -9.43 -13.92 -1.31
C CYS A 343 -10.61 -12.95 -1.27
N TYR A 344 -10.70 -12.00 -2.19
CA TYR A 344 -11.97 -11.32 -2.40
C TYR A 344 -12.93 -12.25 -3.13
N ARG A 345 -14.05 -12.58 -2.48
CA ARG A 345 -15.12 -13.41 -3.07
C ARG A 345 -16.44 -12.66 -3.21
N GLY A 346 -16.48 -11.37 -2.84
CA GLY A 346 -17.62 -10.48 -3.05
C GLY A 346 -18.80 -10.67 -2.09
N GLY A 347 -18.62 -11.46 -1.02
CA GLY A 347 -19.69 -11.82 -0.06
C GLY A 347 -19.50 -11.30 1.37
N GLY A 348 -18.49 -10.45 1.62
CA GLY A 348 -18.25 -9.80 2.93
C GLY A 348 -17.74 -10.72 4.04
N ASN A 349 -17.54 -12.02 3.77
CA ASN A 349 -17.07 -13.02 4.75
C ASN A 349 -15.69 -13.58 4.39
N ASP A 350 -14.86 -12.76 3.74
CA ASP A 350 -13.55 -13.19 3.29
C ASP A 350 -12.59 -13.28 4.49
N LEU A 351 -12.16 -14.50 4.82
CA LEU A 351 -11.28 -14.75 5.97
C LEU A 351 -9.81 -14.54 5.59
N ARG A 352 -9.03 -14.02 6.54
CA ARG A 352 -7.58 -13.99 6.44
C ARG A 352 -7.02 -15.41 6.41
N SER A 353 -6.00 -15.61 5.59
CA SER A 353 -5.18 -16.82 5.51
C SER A 353 -3.72 -16.44 5.68
N TYR A 354 -2.93 -17.24 6.36
CA TYR A 354 -1.51 -16.93 6.62
C TYR A 354 -0.55 -17.61 5.64
N GLY A 355 -1.09 -18.34 4.67
CA GLY A 355 -0.41 -18.85 3.49
C GLY A 355 -1.35 -18.76 2.29
N PHE A 356 -0.91 -19.23 1.12
CA PHE A 356 -1.72 -19.14 -0.09
C PHE A 356 -3.10 -19.81 0.08
N PRO A 357 -4.19 -19.15 -0.34
CA PRO A 357 -5.52 -19.73 -0.26
C PRO A 357 -5.64 -21.03 -1.04
N LYS A 358 -6.33 -22.01 -0.46
CA LYS A 358 -6.66 -23.30 -1.10
C LYS A 358 -7.98 -23.24 -1.88
N SER A 359 -8.22 -22.13 -2.56
CA SER A 359 -9.46 -21.85 -3.31
C SER A 359 -9.22 -20.78 -4.36
N PRO A 360 -10.00 -20.74 -5.46
CA PRO A 360 -9.98 -19.60 -6.37
C PRO A 360 -10.40 -18.30 -5.66
N CYS A 361 -9.77 -17.19 -6.02
CA CYS A 361 -10.14 -15.85 -5.55
C CYS A 361 -10.70 -15.03 -6.74
N SER A 362 -12.01 -15.07 -6.95
CA SER A 362 -12.66 -14.47 -8.13
C SER A 362 -12.58 -12.94 -8.19
N GLY A 363 -12.45 -12.26 -7.04
CA GLY A 363 -12.30 -10.81 -6.93
C GLY A 363 -10.85 -10.34 -6.71
N GLY A 364 -9.88 -11.24 -6.83
CA GLY A 364 -8.45 -10.95 -6.59
C GLY A 364 -7.93 -11.51 -5.27
N LEU A 365 -6.61 -11.56 -5.16
CA LEU A 365 -5.89 -12.05 -3.98
C LEU A 365 -5.24 -10.85 -3.28
N VAL A 366 -5.76 -10.50 -2.12
CA VAL A 366 -5.11 -9.56 -1.22
C VAL A 366 -3.86 -10.20 -0.66
N GLN A 367 -2.75 -9.50 -0.71
CA GLN A 367 -1.59 -9.68 0.16
C GLN A 367 -1.43 -8.37 0.95
N ALA A 368 -1.52 -8.47 2.28
CA ALA A 368 -1.38 -7.33 3.15
C ALA A 368 -0.31 -7.59 4.20
N ILE A 369 0.39 -6.53 4.57
CA ILE A 369 1.42 -6.54 5.59
C ILE A 369 1.44 -5.22 6.37
N GLN A 370 1.54 -5.33 7.69
CA GLN A 370 1.72 -4.21 8.61
C GLN A 370 3.19 -4.15 9.02
N PHE A 371 3.74 -2.95 8.95
CA PHE A 371 5.10 -2.69 9.41
C PHE A 371 5.15 -2.45 10.92
N PRO A 372 6.27 -2.77 11.59
CA PRO A 372 6.57 -2.29 12.93
C PRO A 372 6.42 -0.76 13.02
N SER A 373 5.92 -0.26 14.16
CA SER A 373 5.67 1.17 14.37
C SER A 373 6.24 1.74 15.67
N CYS A 374 7.11 0.98 16.33
CA CYS A 374 7.87 1.42 17.50
C CYS A 374 9.35 1.44 17.15
N TRP A 375 10.05 2.52 17.47
CA TRP A 375 11.44 2.76 17.10
C TRP A 375 12.31 3.02 18.34
N ASP A 376 13.54 2.52 18.31
CA ASP A 376 14.51 2.65 19.41
C ASP A 376 15.22 4.01 19.44
N GLY A 377 15.06 4.84 18.40
CA GLY A 377 15.73 6.13 18.28
C GLY A 377 17.07 6.08 17.56
N VAL A 378 17.46 4.93 17.01
CA VAL A 378 18.76 4.71 16.37
C VAL A 378 18.58 4.45 14.87
N TYR A 379 19.42 5.09 14.04
CA TYR A 379 19.45 4.81 12.61
C TYR A 379 20.01 3.40 12.35
N ALA A 380 19.48 2.71 11.34
CA ALA A 380 20.09 1.48 10.85
C ALA A 380 21.43 1.82 10.16
N GLU A 381 22.55 1.33 10.69
CA GLU A 381 23.88 1.57 10.12
C GLU A 381 24.47 0.34 9.40
N ASP A 382 23.88 -0.85 9.57
CA ASP A 382 24.49 -2.15 9.18
C ASP A 382 23.65 -3.00 8.20
N GLY A 383 22.73 -2.39 7.44
CA GLY A 383 21.86 -3.12 6.51
C GLY A 383 20.79 -3.99 7.17
N ASP A 384 20.73 -4.02 8.51
CA ASP A 384 19.66 -4.63 9.27
C ASP A 384 18.56 -3.61 9.57
N TYR A 385 17.58 -3.60 8.68
CA TYR A 385 16.43 -2.71 8.76
C TYR A 385 15.26 -3.31 9.56
N SER A 386 15.53 -4.32 10.40
CA SER A 386 14.51 -5.01 11.19
C SER A 386 14.71 -4.90 12.70
N THR A 387 15.94 -4.69 13.19
CA THR A 387 16.23 -4.73 14.63
C THR A 387 16.10 -3.40 15.37
N HIS A 388 16.08 -2.28 14.65
CA HIS A 388 15.87 -0.94 15.23
C HIS A 388 14.38 -0.61 15.44
N VAL A 389 13.48 -1.54 15.08
CA VAL A 389 12.03 -1.37 15.23
C VAL A 389 11.36 -2.58 15.88
N ALA A 390 10.19 -2.34 16.47
CA ALA A 390 9.34 -3.36 17.06
C ALA A 390 7.86 -3.12 16.77
N TYR A 391 7.08 -4.21 16.80
CA TYR A 391 5.61 -4.10 16.81
C TYR A 391 5.13 -3.60 18.18
N PRO A 392 3.97 -2.91 18.24
CA PRO A 392 3.31 -2.59 19.50
C PRO A 392 3.01 -3.86 20.32
N THR A 393 2.90 -3.72 21.64
CA THR A 393 2.75 -4.86 22.57
C THR A 393 1.34 -5.44 22.61
N ASP A 394 0.35 -4.65 22.20
CA ASP A 394 -1.07 -4.98 22.27
C ASP A 394 -1.63 -5.56 20.97
N ASP A 395 -1.11 -5.15 19.82
CA ASP A 395 -1.42 -5.70 18.48
C ASP A 395 -0.37 -5.24 17.46
N THR A 396 -0.32 -5.85 16.27
CA THR A 396 0.59 -5.44 15.19
C THR A 396 0.25 -4.03 14.65
N ASN A 397 -1.00 -3.60 14.80
CA ASN A 397 -1.45 -2.21 14.66
C ASN A 397 -2.02 -1.68 15.99
N GLY A 398 -1.23 -1.81 17.06
CA GLY A 398 -1.58 -1.42 18.43
C GLY A 398 -1.14 -0.01 18.83
N TYR A 399 -1.45 0.35 20.08
CA TYR A 399 -1.26 1.67 20.66
C TYR A 399 0.03 1.80 21.46
N TYR A 400 0.54 0.72 22.05
CA TYR A 400 1.58 0.78 23.07
C TYR A 400 2.91 0.24 22.56
N CYS A 401 3.96 1.06 22.67
CA CYS A 401 5.30 0.62 22.32
C CYS A 401 6.01 -0.11 23.47
N PRO A 402 6.84 -1.14 23.16
CA PRO A 402 7.73 -1.74 24.14
C PRO A 402 8.69 -0.69 24.74
N PRO A 403 9.13 -0.84 25.99
CA PRO A 403 10.04 0.12 26.64
C PRO A 403 11.34 0.38 25.88
N ASP A 404 11.89 -0.63 25.20
CA ASP A 404 13.13 -0.53 24.43
C ASP A 404 12.95 0.21 23.08
N PHE A 405 11.70 0.41 22.65
CA PHE A 405 11.34 1.07 21.38
C PHE A 405 10.35 2.23 21.63
N PRO A 406 10.72 3.26 22.42
CA PRO A 406 9.76 4.19 23.01
C PRO A 406 9.17 5.21 22.01
N LYS A 407 9.68 5.28 20.78
CA LYS A 407 9.22 6.24 19.77
C LYS A 407 8.12 5.62 18.93
N LYS A 408 6.88 6.09 19.13
CA LYS A 408 5.73 5.69 18.34
C LYS A 408 5.74 6.41 16.99
N PHE A 409 5.65 5.65 15.92
CA PHE A 409 5.41 6.13 14.57
C PHE A 409 4.02 5.74 14.08
N ILE A 410 3.62 6.32 12.94
CA ILE A 410 2.44 5.89 12.21
C ILE A 410 2.66 4.43 11.78
N THR A 411 1.67 3.57 12.00
CA THR A 411 1.72 2.19 11.48
C THR A 411 1.37 2.21 10.00
N VAL A 412 2.32 1.83 9.16
CA VAL A 412 2.09 1.64 7.73
C VAL A 412 1.54 0.22 7.50
N GLN A 413 0.44 0.11 6.76
CA GLN A 413 0.01 -1.16 6.17
C GLN A 413 0.06 -1.04 4.66
N PHE A 414 0.73 -2.00 4.05
CA PHE A 414 0.81 -2.12 2.61
C PHE A 414 -0.08 -3.26 2.16
N GLU A 415 -1.16 -2.91 1.46
CA GLU A 415 -2.12 -3.87 0.92
C GLU A 415 -2.06 -3.87 -0.60
N THR A 416 -1.79 -5.02 -1.17
CA THR A 416 -1.71 -5.23 -2.63
C THR A 416 -2.75 -6.26 -3.04
N VAL A 417 -3.45 -6.00 -4.13
CA VAL A 417 -4.42 -6.94 -4.68
C VAL A 417 -3.91 -7.43 -6.01
N PHE A 418 -3.56 -8.71 -6.06
CA PHE A 418 -3.14 -9.37 -7.29
C PHE A 418 -4.36 -9.81 -8.11
N ALA A 419 -4.30 -9.55 -9.42
CA ALA A 419 -5.33 -9.92 -10.40
C ALA A 419 -5.29 -11.42 -10.73
N VAL A 420 -5.35 -12.27 -9.70
CA VAL A 420 -5.35 -13.73 -9.84
C VAL A 420 -6.57 -14.27 -10.61
N TYR A 421 -7.61 -13.46 -10.76
CA TYR A 421 -8.79 -13.76 -11.57
C TYR A 421 -8.48 -13.87 -13.08
N ASP A 422 -7.31 -13.39 -13.52
CA ASP A 422 -6.82 -13.56 -14.90
C ASP A 422 -6.29 -14.99 -15.17
N PHE A 423 -6.15 -15.83 -14.14
CA PHE A 423 -5.56 -17.17 -14.23
C PHE A 423 -6.46 -18.26 -13.61
N PRO A 424 -6.45 -19.49 -14.15
CA PRO A 424 -7.20 -20.59 -13.56
C PRO A 424 -6.51 -21.11 -12.29
N TYR A 425 -7.31 -21.48 -11.28
CA TYR A 425 -6.80 -22.16 -10.10
C TYR A 425 -6.45 -23.63 -10.42
N ASN A 426 -5.24 -24.09 -10.10
CA ASN A 426 -4.78 -25.43 -10.50
C ASN A 426 -5.36 -26.56 -9.64
N GLY A 427 -6.02 -26.24 -8.54
CA GLY A 427 -6.51 -27.21 -7.55
C GLY A 427 -5.61 -27.30 -6.31
N ASN A 428 -6.14 -27.90 -5.25
CA ASN A 428 -5.53 -27.87 -3.91
C ASN A 428 -4.23 -28.67 -3.79
N ASP A 429 -4.06 -29.70 -4.63
CA ASP A 429 -2.89 -30.57 -4.62
C ASP A 429 -1.81 -30.13 -5.63
N LYS A 430 -1.99 -28.95 -6.24
CA LYS A 430 -1.09 -28.41 -7.26
C LYS A 430 -0.65 -26.99 -6.88
N ILE A 431 0.59 -26.67 -7.22
CA ILE A 431 1.10 -25.30 -7.08
C ILE A 431 0.36 -24.41 -8.09
N THR A 432 -0.36 -23.41 -7.60
CA THR A 432 -0.99 -22.37 -8.41
C THR A 432 -0.17 -21.08 -8.37
N TRP A 433 0.14 -20.63 -7.16
CA TRP A 433 0.80 -19.35 -6.89
C TRP A 433 2.21 -19.56 -6.37
N VAL A 434 3.12 -18.67 -6.77
CA VAL A 434 4.52 -18.68 -6.35
C VAL A 434 4.96 -17.24 -6.10
N LEU A 435 5.52 -16.94 -4.93
CA LEU A 435 6.23 -15.67 -4.72
C LEU A 435 7.59 -15.72 -5.43
N SER A 436 8.08 -14.58 -5.90
CA SER A 436 9.34 -14.46 -6.65
C SER A 436 10.58 -14.98 -5.91
N ASN A 437 10.55 -15.08 -4.57
CA ASN A 437 11.57 -15.72 -3.75
C ASN A 437 11.51 -17.27 -3.79
N GLY A 438 10.66 -17.84 -4.64
CA GLY A 438 10.43 -19.27 -4.83
C GLY A 438 9.36 -19.86 -3.92
N ASP A 439 8.79 -19.11 -2.97
CA ASP A 439 7.81 -19.65 -2.03
C ASP A 439 6.51 -20.09 -2.71
N THR A 440 6.18 -21.38 -2.59
CA THR A 440 4.91 -21.95 -3.09
C THR A 440 3.86 -22.10 -1.99
N SER A 441 4.17 -21.72 -0.76
CA SER A 441 3.32 -21.87 0.43
C SER A 441 2.63 -20.57 0.83
N GLY A 442 3.21 -19.42 0.48
CA GLY A 442 2.74 -18.08 0.85
C GLY A 442 3.19 -17.64 2.24
N TYR A 443 3.94 -18.43 2.99
CA TYR A 443 4.43 -18.01 4.31
C TYR A 443 5.60 -17.02 4.25
N GLY A 444 6.28 -16.94 3.11
CA GLY A 444 7.43 -16.07 2.85
C GLY A 444 7.08 -14.64 2.48
N ILE A 445 5.90 -14.16 2.88
CA ILE A 445 5.50 -12.75 2.71
C ILE A 445 6.49 -11.86 3.46
N HIS A 446 6.94 -10.82 2.77
CA HIS A 446 7.64 -9.68 3.32
C HIS A 446 7.39 -8.46 2.45
N ALA A 447 7.70 -7.30 3.01
CA ALA A 447 7.69 -6.03 2.32
C ALA A 447 8.69 -5.08 2.95
N ASP A 448 8.96 -4.04 2.20
CA ASP A 448 9.99 -3.08 2.50
C ASP A 448 9.42 -1.67 2.33
N PHE A 449 9.84 -0.78 3.21
CA PHE A 449 9.48 0.63 3.21
C PHE A 449 10.75 1.47 3.31
N MET A 450 10.85 2.45 2.42
CA MET A 450 11.89 3.46 2.43
C MET A 450 11.24 4.83 2.51
N ASN A 451 11.51 5.56 3.58
CA ASN A 451 10.91 6.87 3.80
C ASN A 451 11.33 7.86 2.71
N GLY A 452 10.35 8.53 2.15
CA GLY A 452 10.51 9.66 1.26
C GLY A 452 9.50 10.76 1.54
N TRP A 453 8.86 10.75 2.72
CA TRP A 453 7.96 11.84 3.10
C TRP A 453 8.72 13.16 3.24
N LYS A 454 8.09 14.23 2.75
CA LYS A 454 8.45 15.58 3.13
C LYS A 454 8.17 15.79 4.63
N PRO A 455 9.20 16.08 5.46
CA PRO A 455 9.05 16.07 6.92
C PRO A 455 7.94 16.99 7.43
N GLU A 456 7.85 18.21 6.88
CA GLU A 456 6.86 19.21 7.27
C GLU A 456 5.43 18.81 6.93
N THR A 457 5.22 18.04 5.85
CA THR A 457 3.89 17.56 5.48
C THR A 457 3.45 16.47 6.44
N LEU A 458 4.32 15.48 6.72
CA LEU A 458 3.99 14.40 7.64
C LEU A 458 3.79 14.90 9.08
N GLU A 459 4.62 15.85 9.53
CA GLU A 459 4.44 16.50 10.83
C GLU A 459 3.11 17.26 10.91
N ALA A 460 2.72 17.99 9.86
CA ALA A 460 1.43 18.67 9.81
C ALA A 460 0.26 17.67 9.84
N VAL A 461 0.36 16.52 9.17
CA VAL A 461 -0.64 15.44 9.25
C VAL A 461 -0.80 14.94 10.68
N LEU A 462 0.31 14.69 11.37
CA LEU A 462 0.31 14.21 12.76
C LEU A 462 -0.28 15.21 13.76
N ASN A 463 -0.09 16.50 13.50
CA ASN A 463 -0.60 17.58 14.35
C ASN A 463 -2.08 17.90 14.07
N ASP A 464 -2.46 17.99 12.80
CA ASP A 464 -3.76 18.53 12.40
C ASP A 464 -4.78 17.45 12.02
N CYS A 465 -4.31 16.25 11.68
CA CYS A 465 -5.12 15.18 11.10
C CYS A 465 -4.99 13.85 11.84
N ARG A 466 -4.61 13.87 13.13
CA ARG A 466 -4.53 12.67 13.97
C ARG A 466 -5.83 11.88 14.03
N TYR A 467 -6.96 12.59 13.96
CA TYR A 467 -8.30 12.04 13.99
C TYR A 467 -9.07 12.55 12.77
N LEU A 468 -9.12 11.77 11.69
CA LEU A 468 -9.81 12.21 10.47
C LEU A 468 -11.33 12.06 10.62
N ASN A 469 -12.06 12.96 9.99
CA ASN A 469 -13.51 12.96 9.92
C ASN A 469 -13.96 13.15 8.48
N ALA A 470 -15.08 12.52 8.11
CA ALA A 470 -15.77 12.83 6.88
C ALA A 470 -16.25 14.29 6.89
N THR A 471 -16.24 14.92 5.72
CA THR A 471 -16.75 16.28 5.50
C THR A 471 -18.01 16.26 4.63
N SER A 472 -18.63 17.43 4.45
CA SER A 472 -19.73 17.59 3.50
C SER A 472 -19.28 17.40 2.05
N GLU A 473 -18.04 17.79 1.77
CA GLU A 473 -17.40 17.71 0.47
C GLU A 473 -16.93 16.28 0.16
N ASP A 474 -16.46 15.57 1.18
CA ASP A 474 -15.94 14.22 1.06
C ASP A 474 -16.44 13.33 2.22
N PRO A 475 -17.45 12.48 1.96
CA PRO A 475 -18.09 11.67 3.00
C PRO A 475 -17.25 10.45 3.44
N ILE A 476 -16.07 10.22 2.86
CA ILE A 476 -15.20 9.08 3.16
C ILE A 476 -14.15 9.53 4.18
N ALA A 477 -14.33 9.14 5.45
CA ALA A 477 -13.55 9.70 6.56
C ALA A 477 -12.02 9.52 6.42
N ASP A 478 -11.57 8.43 5.82
CA ASP A 478 -10.15 8.08 5.64
C ASP A 478 -9.54 8.58 4.31
N ASP A 479 -10.28 9.34 3.49
CA ASP A 479 -9.76 9.85 2.22
C ASP A 479 -8.78 11.04 2.46
N PRO A 480 -7.59 11.07 1.83
CA PRO A 480 -6.61 12.14 2.02
C PRO A 480 -7.13 13.59 1.87
N PRO A 481 -8.11 13.92 1.01
CA PRO A 481 -8.65 15.28 0.91
C PRO A 481 -9.23 15.84 2.22
N ASN A 482 -9.69 14.97 3.13
CA ASN A 482 -10.21 15.37 4.44
C ASN A 482 -9.11 15.87 5.41
N CYS A 483 -7.84 15.70 5.07
CA CYS A 483 -6.72 16.30 5.80
C CYS A 483 -6.13 17.50 5.03
N PRO A 484 -6.20 18.74 5.57
CA PRO A 484 -5.65 19.92 4.90
C PRO A 484 -4.15 19.84 4.58
N ALA A 485 -3.36 19.10 5.37
CA ALA A 485 -1.95 18.90 5.10
C ALA A 485 -1.70 18.01 3.87
N LEU A 486 -2.45 16.90 3.74
CA LEU A 486 -2.37 16.01 2.58
C LEU A 486 -2.93 16.66 1.32
N ASN A 487 -4.09 17.32 1.44
CA ASN A 487 -4.81 17.90 0.30
C ASN A 487 -4.00 18.94 -0.49
N LYS A 488 -3.02 19.61 0.16
CA LYS A 488 -2.13 20.59 -0.50
C LYS A 488 -1.33 20.02 -1.67
N SER A 489 -0.99 18.73 -1.63
CA SER A 489 -0.13 18.09 -2.63
C SER A 489 -0.83 16.92 -3.34
N ILE A 490 -2.15 16.78 -3.22
CA ILE A 490 -2.91 15.81 -4.02
C ILE A 490 -2.84 16.20 -5.50
N ASN A 491 -2.38 15.27 -6.34
CA ASN A 491 -2.36 15.47 -7.79
C ASN A 491 -2.51 14.16 -8.57
N MET A 492 -3.72 13.88 -9.04
CA MET A 492 -4.02 12.64 -9.77
C MET A 492 -3.40 12.58 -11.16
N ASP A 493 -3.24 13.72 -11.84
CA ASP A 493 -2.62 13.75 -13.18
C ASP A 493 -1.15 13.33 -13.10
N ILE A 494 -0.40 13.87 -12.12
CA ILE A 494 0.98 13.45 -11.86
C ILE A 494 1.02 12.00 -11.40
N THR A 495 0.14 11.59 -10.49
CA THR A 495 0.04 10.21 -9.98
C THR A 495 -0.05 9.18 -11.12
N TYR A 496 -0.96 9.38 -12.06
CA TYR A 496 -1.16 8.47 -13.19
C TYR A 496 -0.06 8.57 -14.25
N SER A 497 0.47 9.77 -14.49
CA SER A 497 1.52 10.01 -15.49
C SER A 497 2.95 9.78 -14.98
N CYS A 498 3.15 9.54 -13.68
CA CYS A 498 4.48 9.41 -13.09
C CYS A 498 5.27 8.26 -13.73
N ARG A 499 6.57 8.38 -13.97
CA ARG A 499 7.36 7.31 -14.58
C ARG A 499 8.68 7.17 -13.83
N LEU A 500 9.18 5.94 -13.72
CA LEU A 500 10.50 5.70 -13.18
C LEU A 500 11.54 6.46 -14.01
N GLN A 501 12.48 7.14 -13.35
CA GLN A 501 13.54 7.90 -14.03
C GLN A 501 14.91 7.23 -13.98
N THR A 502 15.02 6.13 -13.24
CA THR A 502 16.26 5.41 -12.97
C THR A 502 16.37 4.16 -13.85
N PRO A 503 17.60 3.66 -14.08
CA PRO A 503 17.82 2.38 -14.75
C PRO A 503 17.21 1.19 -13.99
N ILE A 504 16.91 0.11 -14.71
CA ILE A 504 16.40 -1.15 -14.17
C ILE A 504 17.31 -2.31 -14.56
N VAL A 505 17.19 -3.44 -13.87
CA VAL A 505 17.92 -4.67 -14.20
C VAL A 505 17.50 -5.20 -15.56
N ASN A 506 18.48 -5.51 -16.42
CA ASN A 506 18.24 -6.09 -17.74
C ASN A 506 17.90 -7.58 -17.70
N GLU A 507 16.64 -7.90 -17.45
CA GLU A 507 16.17 -9.28 -17.37
C GLU A 507 14.68 -9.46 -17.68
N ALA A 508 14.31 -10.68 -18.07
CA ALA A 508 12.91 -11.05 -18.22
C ALA A 508 12.26 -11.30 -16.85
N VAL A 509 11.27 -10.47 -16.50
CA VAL A 509 10.53 -10.57 -15.22
C VAL A 509 9.17 -11.27 -15.35
N GLY A 510 8.81 -11.76 -16.55
CA GLY A 510 7.60 -12.56 -16.78
C GLY A 510 6.31 -11.79 -17.09
N GLU A 511 6.41 -10.49 -17.39
CA GLU A 511 5.27 -9.65 -17.80
C GLU A 511 4.82 -9.90 -19.25
N HIS A 512 5.78 -10.13 -20.17
CA HIS A 512 5.51 -10.26 -21.62
C HIS A 512 5.71 -11.65 -22.19
N ALA A 513 6.52 -12.47 -21.51
CA ALA A 513 6.86 -13.81 -21.93
C ALA A 513 6.83 -14.75 -20.73
N LEU A 514 6.46 -15.99 -20.97
CA LEU A 514 6.47 -17.02 -19.94
C LEU A 514 7.91 -17.31 -19.54
N LEU A 515 8.15 -17.39 -18.24
CA LEU A 515 9.44 -17.78 -17.69
C LEU A 515 9.50 -19.28 -17.49
N GLN A 516 10.68 -19.86 -17.74
CA GLN A 516 10.98 -21.23 -17.33
C GLN A 516 11.42 -21.30 -15.87
N TYR A 517 12.12 -20.26 -15.39
CA TYR A 517 12.66 -20.14 -14.04
C TYR A 517 12.41 -18.72 -13.51
N LEU A 518 12.18 -18.59 -12.20
CA LEU A 518 12.13 -17.27 -11.56
C LEU A 518 13.51 -16.60 -11.62
N PRO A 519 13.60 -15.27 -11.83
CA PRO A 519 14.88 -14.58 -11.81
C PRO A 519 15.59 -14.67 -10.46
N GLY A 520 16.93 -14.55 -10.44
CA GLY A 520 17.72 -14.64 -9.22
C GLY A 520 17.91 -16.05 -8.67
N CYS A 521 17.91 -17.06 -9.54
CA CYS A 521 18.11 -18.46 -9.12
C CYS A 521 17.08 -18.96 -8.08
N ASN A 522 15.84 -18.45 -8.11
CA ASN A 522 14.80 -18.85 -7.17
C ASN A 522 14.08 -20.12 -7.62
N ALA A 523 14.61 -21.27 -7.21
CA ALA A 523 13.90 -22.54 -7.35
C ALA A 523 12.60 -22.57 -6.54
N LEU A 524 11.61 -23.33 -7.01
CA LEU A 524 10.35 -23.52 -6.30
C LEU A 524 10.62 -24.20 -4.95
N TRP A 525 10.25 -23.53 -3.87
CA TRP A 525 10.54 -23.91 -2.51
C TRP A 525 9.25 -24.18 -1.75
N SER A 526 8.94 -25.46 -1.61
CA SER A 526 7.75 -25.98 -0.92
C SER A 526 8.09 -26.58 0.44
N GLY A 527 7.27 -26.26 1.45
CA GLY A 527 7.35 -26.85 2.79
C GLY A 527 8.56 -26.39 3.60
N ASN A 528 8.66 -26.89 4.84
CA ASN A 528 9.70 -26.50 5.79
C ASN A 528 11.03 -27.26 5.56
N THR A 529 11.56 -27.13 4.35
CA THR A 529 12.85 -27.72 3.92
C THR A 529 13.89 -26.61 3.70
N SER A 530 15.16 -26.96 3.56
CA SER A 530 16.20 -26.01 3.16
C SER A 530 15.89 -25.39 1.80
N LYS A 531 16.19 -24.09 1.60
CA LYS A 531 16.02 -23.41 0.31
C LYS A 531 16.72 -24.25 -0.78
N PRO A 532 16.00 -24.68 -1.84
CA PRO A 532 16.61 -25.45 -2.90
C PRO A 532 17.69 -24.65 -3.64
N PRO A 533 18.71 -25.32 -4.19
CA PRO A 533 19.74 -24.65 -4.98
C PRO A 533 19.15 -24.10 -6.29
N CYS A 534 19.95 -23.30 -7.00
CA CYS A 534 19.59 -22.82 -8.34
C CYS A 534 19.21 -24.01 -9.24
N PRO A 535 18.11 -23.91 -10.04
CA PRO A 535 17.71 -24.98 -10.94
C PRO A 535 18.83 -25.36 -11.91
N SER A 536 19.05 -26.66 -12.14
CA SER A 536 20.07 -27.13 -13.08
C SER A 536 19.82 -26.57 -14.48
N GLY A 537 20.81 -25.88 -15.05
CA GLY A 537 20.71 -25.23 -16.36
C GLY A 537 20.16 -23.81 -16.34
N HIS A 538 19.71 -23.30 -15.18
CA HIS A 538 19.48 -21.87 -15.01
C HIS A 538 20.82 -21.18 -14.71
N ILE A 539 21.22 -20.31 -15.62
CA ILE A 539 22.27 -19.33 -15.38
C ILE A 539 21.49 -18.06 -15.00
N ASP A 540 21.67 -17.58 -13.77
CA ASP A 540 21.16 -16.24 -13.42
C ASP A 540 21.74 -15.28 -14.46
N GLY A 541 20.90 -14.47 -15.10
CA GLY A 541 21.20 -13.82 -16.38
C GLY A 541 22.65 -13.31 -16.48
N GLY A 542 23.33 -13.58 -17.59
CA GLY A 542 24.69 -13.08 -17.81
C GLY A 542 24.75 -11.55 -17.68
N ASP A 543 25.91 -11.01 -17.25
CA ASP A 543 26.17 -9.57 -16.98
C ASP A 543 24.90 -8.72 -16.90
N LEU A 544 24.24 -8.81 -15.75
CA LEU A 544 23.03 -8.04 -15.47
C LEU A 544 23.41 -6.57 -15.32
N ASP A 545 23.44 -5.88 -16.45
CA ASP A 545 23.64 -4.44 -16.48
C ASP A 545 22.34 -3.72 -16.08
N LEU A 546 22.51 -2.58 -15.43
CA LEU A 546 21.43 -1.61 -15.29
C LEU A 546 21.29 -0.86 -16.60
N VAL A 547 20.08 -0.85 -17.17
CA VAL A 547 19.80 -0.15 -18.42
C VAL A 547 18.61 0.78 -18.28
N SER A 548 18.61 1.84 -19.08
CA SER A 548 17.45 2.71 -19.18
C SER A 548 16.26 1.93 -19.77
N PRO A 549 15.05 2.07 -19.21
CA PRO A 549 13.86 1.47 -19.79
C PRO A 549 13.68 1.86 -21.26
N SER A 550 13.36 0.88 -22.12
CA SER A 550 13.20 1.12 -23.56
C SER A 550 11.74 1.10 -24.01
N VAL A 551 10.85 0.51 -23.23
CA VAL A 551 9.40 0.38 -23.49
C VAL A 551 8.61 0.52 -22.19
N TRP A 552 7.36 0.93 -22.28
CA TRP A 552 6.41 0.99 -21.17
C TRP A 552 5.23 0.05 -21.42
N TYR A 553 4.93 -0.81 -20.46
CA TYR A 553 3.77 -1.70 -20.49
C TYR A 553 2.96 -1.50 -19.22
N ARG A 554 1.67 -1.15 -19.36
CA ARG A 554 0.81 -0.78 -18.22
C ARG A 554 1.43 0.30 -17.32
N GLU A 555 2.20 1.21 -17.94
CA GLU A 555 2.93 2.28 -17.26
C GLU A 555 4.06 1.81 -16.32
N GLU A 556 4.44 0.53 -16.42
CA GLU A 556 5.63 -0.05 -15.82
C GLU A 556 6.76 -0.11 -16.89
N PRO A 557 8.01 0.24 -16.55
CA PRO A 557 9.13 0.24 -17.47
C PRO A 557 9.60 -1.19 -17.75
N TYR A 558 10.01 -1.45 -19.00
CA TYR A 558 10.54 -2.73 -19.44
C TYR A 558 11.63 -2.53 -20.50
N ILE A 559 12.40 -3.58 -20.76
CA ILE A 559 13.43 -3.63 -21.80
C ILE A 559 12.96 -4.60 -22.86
N SER A 560 12.62 -4.09 -24.04
CA SER A 560 12.25 -4.94 -25.17
C SER A 560 13.31 -6.01 -25.41
N PRO A 561 12.92 -7.27 -25.68
CA PRO A 561 13.87 -8.33 -26.04
C PRO A 561 14.72 -7.97 -27.25
#